data_AF-U7TIN3-F1
#
_entry.id   AF-U7TIN3-F1
#
_cell.length_a   1.000
_cell.length_b   1.000
_cell.length_c   1.000
_cell.angle_alpha   90.00
_cell.angle_beta   90.00
_cell.angle_gamma   90.00
#
_symmetry.space_group_name_H-M   'P 1'
#
loop_
_entity.id
_entity.type
_entity.pdbx_description
1 polymer ?
#
loop_
_entity_poly.entity_id
_entity_poly.type
_entity_poly.pdbx_seq_one_letter_code
_entity_poly.pdbx_strand_id
1 'polypeptide(L)'
;KTFEIINRGQITVNGNKSVGLYGDTNGSSSKLSAANGVITNSGKLTLTGDEAVGIVSKRATVGLSGTGSSDIVVGKKGIGVYAEKSPVTINSNYGIEVKDGGTGVFIKNDGSSLSSGSNTFELKYSGTAAGTGVGLFYEGGTGANIINGTNVKLVDTVGTTEGLIGVYTAGGGKLTNNAKITGDKGYGIISNGAEVENTSDITLTNALTASKPSVGILTQAGNKITNTGTVTVGVNSVGIFGKEIVQKGIVTVGNGGTGLYSEGGNVTLDSTSKINTGANKAVGVFTKGAGQTVTASAGSTMTIGDSSFGFLNEGKGNTINSNVANQTLGNDGTYIYSSDKSGTVNNNTVLTSTGSYNYGLYSAGTVTNNADINFGTG
;
A
#
# COMPACT_ATOMS: atom_id res chain seq x y z
N LYS A 1 11.47 -36.68 -8.90
CA LYS A 1 10.14 -36.03 -8.92
C LYS A 1 9.11 -37.04 -8.41
N THR A 2 8.17 -36.62 -7.59
CA THR A 2 7.06 -37.41 -7.03
C THR A 2 5.79 -37.24 -7.88
N PHE A 3 5.54 -36.04 -8.40
CA PHE A 3 4.50 -35.79 -9.39
C PHE A 3 4.86 -34.61 -10.31
N GLU A 4 4.19 -34.54 -11.47
CA GLU A 4 4.22 -33.40 -12.39
C GLU A 4 2.83 -33.20 -13.00
N ILE A 5 2.28 -31.99 -12.86
CA ILE A 5 1.00 -31.57 -13.45
C ILE A 5 1.30 -30.49 -14.48
N ILE A 6 0.86 -30.67 -15.73
CA ILE A 6 1.05 -29.69 -16.81
C ILE A 6 -0.31 -29.41 -17.45
N ASN A 7 -0.84 -28.21 -17.24
CA ASN A 7 -2.00 -27.72 -17.96
C ASN A 7 -1.59 -26.77 -19.10
N ARG A 8 -2.04 -27.10 -20.32
CA ARG A 8 -1.90 -26.27 -21.53
C ARG A 8 -3.26 -25.96 -22.19
N GLY A 9 -4.34 -26.56 -21.68
CA GLY A 9 -5.69 -26.46 -22.24
C GLY A 9 -6.59 -25.61 -21.36
N GLN A 10 -7.90 -25.72 -21.58
CA GLN A 10 -8.90 -25.08 -20.74
C GLN A 10 -9.48 -26.07 -19.73
N ILE A 11 -9.52 -25.69 -18.46
CA ILE A 11 -10.24 -26.43 -17.41
C ILE A 11 -11.37 -25.55 -16.90
N THR A 12 -12.59 -26.10 -16.88
CA THR A 12 -13.78 -25.41 -16.38
C THR A 12 -14.40 -26.22 -15.23
N VAL A 13 -14.61 -25.57 -14.09
CA VAL A 13 -15.19 -26.19 -12.89
C VAL A 13 -16.27 -25.28 -12.32
N ASN A 14 -17.49 -25.80 -12.18
CA ASN A 14 -18.64 -24.98 -11.75
C ASN A 14 -19.09 -25.25 -10.31
N GLY A 15 -18.50 -26.24 -9.65
CA GLY A 15 -18.84 -26.58 -8.27
C GLY A 15 -18.32 -25.56 -7.27
N ASN A 16 -19.10 -25.26 -6.23
CA ASN A 16 -18.61 -24.52 -5.06
C ASN A 16 -17.51 -25.31 -4.35
N LYS A 17 -16.55 -24.61 -3.72
CA LYS A 17 -15.42 -25.21 -2.98
C LYS A 17 -14.60 -26.20 -3.81
N SER A 18 -14.62 -26.05 -5.13
CA SER A 18 -13.91 -26.93 -6.04
C SER A 18 -12.45 -26.51 -6.19
N VAL A 19 -11.62 -27.44 -6.64
CA VAL A 19 -10.20 -27.20 -6.93
C VAL A 19 -9.92 -27.57 -8.38
N GLY A 20 -9.24 -26.69 -9.11
CA GLY A 20 -8.88 -26.91 -10.51
C GLY A 20 -7.68 -27.84 -10.62
N LEU A 21 -6.55 -27.42 -10.07
CA LEU A 21 -5.32 -28.20 -9.97
C LEU A 21 -4.93 -28.36 -8.51
N TYR A 22 -4.69 -29.59 -8.06
CA TYR A 22 -4.24 -29.89 -6.71
C TYR A 22 -2.93 -30.68 -6.77
N GLY A 23 -1.89 -30.18 -6.10
CA GLY A 23 -0.64 -30.90 -5.93
C GLY A 23 -0.18 -30.85 -4.47
N ASP A 24 0.11 -32.02 -3.91
CA ASP A 24 0.62 -32.18 -2.55
C ASP A 24 1.74 -33.20 -2.56
N THR A 25 2.98 -32.73 -2.41
CA THR A 25 4.10 -33.64 -2.19
C THR A 25 4.03 -34.07 -0.74
N ASN A 26 3.23 -35.07 -0.41
CA ASN A 26 3.10 -35.58 0.96
C ASN A 26 4.18 -36.64 1.29
N GLY A 27 4.40 -36.91 2.58
CA GLY A 27 5.38 -37.89 3.07
C GLY A 27 6.36 -37.35 4.12
N SER A 28 6.99 -38.26 4.86
CA SER A 28 7.84 -38.00 6.03
C SER A 28 9.34 -38.01 5.75
N SER A 29 9.77 -38.36 4.53
CA SER A 29 11.19 -38.39 4.18
C SER A 29 11.82 -37.00 4.26
N SER A 30 12.96 -36.90 4.96
CA SER A 30 13.74 -35.68 5.10
C SER A 30 14.33 -35.16 3.77
N LYS A 31 14.30 -35.99 2.72
CA LYS A 31 14.71 -35.62 1.35
C LYS A 31 13.58 -34.98 0.53
N LEU A 32 12.35 -34.96 1.05
CA LEU A 32 11.23 -34.32 0.36
C LEU A 32 11.28 -32.81 0.52
N SER A 33 11.19 -32.13 -0.60
CA SER A 33 11.18 -30.67 -0.74
C SER A 33 10.17 -30.25 -1.80
N ALA A 34 9.95 -28.94 -1.96
CA ALA A 34 9.09 -28.43 -3.01
C ALA A 34 9.55 -28.82 -4.43
N ALA A 35 10.85 -29.06 -4.65
CA ALA A 35 11.37 -29.46 -5.96
C ALA A 35 10.93 -30.87 -6.40
N ASN A 36 10.35 -31.65 -5.48
CA ASN A 36 9.88 -33.00 -5.80
C ASN A 36 8.52 -32.99 -6.51
N GLY A 37 7.67 -31.99 -6.32
CA GLY A 37 6.38 -31.84 -7.00
C GLY A 37 6.37 -30.59 -7.88
N VAL A 38 5.77 -30.67 -9.07
CA VAL A 38 5.73 -29.55 -10.02
C VAL A 38 4.31 -29.38 -10.56
N ILE A 39 3.81 -28.15 -10.53
CA ILE A 39 2.58 -27.74 -11.21
C ILE A 39 2.95 -26.65 -12.23
N THR A 40 2.64 -26.86 -13.50
CA THR A 40 2.81 -25.86 -14.56
C THR A 40 1.46 -25.54 -15.17
N ASN A 41 1.05 -24.27 -15.11
CA ASN A 41 -0.16 -23.79 -15.77
C ASN A 41 0.20 -22.79 -16.88
N SER A 42 -0.11 -23.16 -18.11
CA SER A 42 -0.05 -22.30 -19.30
C SER A 42 -1.40 -22.16 -20.01
N GLY A 43 -2.41 -22.86 -19.49
CA GLY A 43 -3.77 -22.88 -20.01
C GLY A 43 -4.73 -22.07 -19.15
N LYS A 44 -5.98 -21.91 -19.61
CA LYS A 44 -7.02 -21.17 -18.90
C LYS A 44 -7.70 -22.01 -17.84
N LEU A 45 -7.87 -21.46 -16.64
CA LEU A 45 -8.68 -22.06 -15.57
C LEU A 45 -9.92 -21.21 -15.33
N THR A 46 -11.12 -21.79 -15.35
CA THR A 46 -12.38 -21.08 -15.10
C THR A 46 -13.18 -21.81 -14.02
N LEU A 47 -13.12 -21.30 -12.79
CA LEU A 47 -13.72 -21.90 -11.60
C LEU A 47 -14.80 -20.97 -11.02
N THR A 48 -16.01 -21.03 -11.57
CA THR A 48 -17.04 -20.01 -11.28
C THR A 48 -17.83 -20.25 -9.99
N GLY A 49 -17.67 -21.42 -9.37
CA GLY A 49 -18.28 -21.73 -8.07
C GLY A 49 -17.69 -20.88 -6.94
N ASP A 50 -18.49 -20.62 -5.92
CA ASP A 50 -18.07 -19.87 -4.73
C ASP A 50 -17.04 -20.66 -3.93
N GLU A 51 -16.07 -19.96 -3.33
CA GLU A 51 -14.97 -20.52 -2.53
C GLU A 51 -14.10 -21.53 -3.32
N ALA A 52 -14.14 -21.51 -4.65
CA ALA A 52 -13.30 -22.36 -5.49
C ALA A 52 -11.84 -21.88 -5.53
N VAL A 53 -10.91 -22.81 -5.70
CA VAL A 53 -9.47 -22.54 -5.78
C VAL A 53 -8.90 -23.00 -7.11
N GLY A 54 -8.28 -22.10 -7.87
CA GLY A 54 -7.70 -22.43 -9.17
C GLY A 54 -6.58 -23.46 -9.06
N ILE A 55 -5.56 -23.14 -8.27
CA ILE A 55 -4.42 -24.01 -8.01
C ILE A 55 -4.17 -24.09 -6.51
N VAL A 56 -4.15 -25.31 -5.96
CA VAL A 56 -3.68 -25.59 -4.60
C VAL A 56 -2.33 -26.29 -4.70
N SER A 57 -1.28 -25.65 -4.17
CA SER A 57 0.06 -26.22 -4.09
C SER A 57 0.49 -26.38 -2.64
N LYS A 58 0.81 -27.63 -2.27
CA LYS A 58 1.38 -27.99 -0.97
C LYS A 58 2.72 -28.69 -1.20
N ARG A 59 3.81 -28.03 -0.77
CA ARG A 59 5.19 -28.51 -0.96
C ARG A 59 5.48 -28.89 -2.43
N ALA A 60 5.16 -28.00 -3.37
CA ALA A 60 5.48 -28.18 -4.79
C ALA A 60 5.81 -26.85 -5.46
N THR A 61 6.65 -26.86 -6.50
CA THR A 61 6.90 -25.65 -7.29
C THR A 61 5.75 -25.39 -8.26
N VAL A 62 5.38 -24.12 -8.42
CA VAL A 62 4.32 -23.69 -9.34
C VAL A 62 4.92 -22.75 -10.39
N GLY A 63 4.77 -23.09 -11.67
CA GLY A 63 5.12 -22.23 -12.80
C GLY A 63 3.87 -21.73 -13.51
N LEU A 64 3.73 -20.42 -13.65
CA LEU A 64 2.58 -19.76 -14.28
C LEU A 64 3.02 -19.05 -15.55
N SER A 65 2.33 -19.29 -16.65
CA SER A 65 2.49 -18.59 -17.93
C SER A 65 1.11 -18.34 -18.52
N GLY A 66 0.90 -17.20 -19.16
CA GLY A 66 -0.44 -16.78 -19.54
C GLY A 66 -0.44 -15.58 -20.47
N THR A 67 -1.64 -15.08 -20.69
CA THR A 67 -1.95 -13.93 -21.54
C THR A 67 -1.76 -12.59 -20.82
N GLY A 68 -1.74 -12.61 -19.48
CA GLY A 68 -1.61 -11.41 -18.66
C GLY A 68 -2.92 -10.86 -18.12
N SER A 69 -4.06 -11.47 -18.46
CA SER A 69 -5.37 -11.11 -17.91
C SER A 69 -6.28 -12.31 -17.84
N SER A 70 -6.94 -12.52 -16.70
CA SER A 70 -7.99 -13.54 -16.54
C SER A 70 -7.57 -14.97 -16.95
N ASP A 71 -6.30 -15.31 -16.76
CA ASP A 71 -5.72 -16.64 -17.01
C ASP A 71 -6.31 -17.68 -16.04
N ILE A 72 -6.61 -17.23 -14.82
CA ILE A 72 -7.48 -17.93 -13.86
C ILE A 72 -8.66 -17.02 -13.55
N VAL A 73 -9.88 -17.57 -13.57
CA VAL A 73 -11.10 -16.89 -13.13
C VAL A 73 -11.70 -17.68 -11.98
N VAL A 74 -11.98 -17.03 -10.85
CA VAL A 74 -12.60 -17.65 -9.67
C VAL A 74 -13.89 -16.94 -9.22
N GLY A 75 -14.78 -17.69 -8.56
CA GLY A 75 -16.04 -17.18 -7.98
C GLY A 75 -15.86 -16.31 -6.74
N LYS A 76 -16.95 -16.06 -5.99
CA LYS A 76 -16.89 -15.26 -4.75
C LYS A 76 -16.02 -15.99 -3.72
N LYS A 77 -15.22 -15.24 -2.96
CA LYS A 77 -14.24 -15.78 -2.00
C LYS A 77 -13.28 -16.82 -2.58
N GLY A 78 -13.18 -16.88 -3.91
CA GLY A 78 -12.31 -17.83 -4.58
C GLY A 78 -10.85 -17.40 -4.47
N ILE A 79 -9.94 -18.36 -4.59
CA ILE A 79 -8.50 -18.12 -4.58
C ILE A 79 -7.92 -18.55 -5.92
N GLY A 80 -7.22 -17.68 -6.64
CA GLY A 80 -6.59 -18.07 -7.89
C GLY A 80 -5.49 -19.11 -7.69
N VAL A 81 -4.52 -18.79 -6.84
CA VAL A 81 -3.42 -19.69 -6.46
C VAL A 81 -3.24 -19.67 -4.94
N TYR A 82 -3.24 -20.84 -4.32
CA TYR A 82 -2.93 -21.04 -2.91
C TYR A 82 -1.61 -21.81 -2.78
N ALA A 83 -0.65 -21.23 -2.05
CA ALA A 83 0.68 -21.79 -1.85
C ALA A 83 0.99 -22.01 -0.36
N GLU A 84 1.32 -23.26 -0.03
CA GLU A 84 1.79 -23.71 1.28
C GLU A 84 3.09 -24.50 1.10
N LYS A 85 4.17 -24.09 1.76
CA LYS A 85 5.55 -24.59 1.57
C LYS A 85 5.97 -24.64 0.08
N SER A 86 5.45 -23.72 -0.73
CA SER A 86 5.47 -23.83 -2.19
C SER A 86 5.99 -22.55 -2.86
N PRO A 87 7.12 -22.62 -3.58
CA PRO A 87 7.58 -21.53 -4.44
C PRO A 87 6.67 -21.39 -5.67
N VAL A 88 6.26 -20.15 -5.97
CA VAL A 88 5.48 -19.79 -7.14
C VAL A 88 6.29 -18.85 -8.03
N THR A 89 6.33 -19.12 -9.33
CA THR A 89 7.02 -18.30 -10.33
C THR A 89 6.06 -17.90 -11.45
N ILE A 90 5.94 -16.59 -11.68
CA ILE A 90 5.23 -15.98 -12.81
C ILE A 90 6.24 -15.78 -13.95
N ASN A 91 6.16 -16.63 -14.98
CA ASN A 91 7.11 -16.68 -16.09
C ASN A 91 6.75 -15.75 -17.26
N SER A 92 5.52 -15.25 -17.33
CA SER A 92 5.05 -14.20 -18.24
C SER A 92 4.12 -13.28 -17.48
N ASN A 93 3.69 -12.15 -18.05
CA ASN A 93 2.53 -11.44 -17.47
C ASN A 93 1.38 -12.44 -17.23
N TYR A 94 0.74 -12.33 -16.07
CA TYR A 94 -0.26 -13.30 -15.63
C TYR A 94 -1.39 -12.62 -14.88
N GLY A 95 -2.64 -12.94 -15.25
CA GLY A 95 -3.81 -12.30 -14.66
C GLY A 95 -4.74 -13.27 -13.96
N ILE A 96 -5.30 -12.85 -12.83
CA ILE A 96 -6.32 -13.59 -12.10
C ILE A 96 -7.54 -12.69 -11.91
N GLU A 97 -8.69 -13.19 -12.35
CA GLU A 97 -9.99 -12.53 -12.19
C GLU A 97 -10.72 -13.10 -10.97
N VAL A 98 -11.12 -12.22 -10.05
CA VAL A 98 -11.82 -12.59 -8.82
C VAL A 98 -13.14 -11.83 -8.65
N LYS A 99 -14.04 -12.40 -7.85
CA LYS A 99 -15.28 -11.73 -7.38
C LYS A 99 -15.17 -11.36 -5.89
N ASP A 100 -16.29 -10.99 -5.28
CA ASP A 100 -16.40 -10.50 -3.90
C ASP A 100 -15.63 -11.36 -2.90
N GLY A 101 -14.68 -10.74 -2.18
CA GLY A 101 -13.85 -11.39 -1.17
C GLY A 101 -12.79 -12.35 -1.72
N GLY A 102 -12.59 -12.37 -3.05
CA GLY A 102 -11.62 -13.26 -3.68
C GLY A 102 -10.18 -12.77 -3.55
N THR A 103 -9.26 -13.73 -3.67
CA THR A 103 -7.81 -13.51 -3.58
C THR A 103 -7.14 -14.01 -4.84
N GLY A 104 -6.27 -13.19 -5.43
CA GLY A 104 -5.47 -13.57 -6.59
C GLY A 104 -4.49 -14.70 -6.24
N VAL A 105 -3.48 -14.37 -5.42
CA VAL A 105 -2.48 -15.31 -4.94
C VAL A 105 -2.41 -15.24 -3.41
N PHE A 106 -2.56 -16.39 -2.75
CA PHE A 106 -2.40 -16.57 -1.32
C PHE A 106 -1.08 -17.30 -1.04
N ILE A 107 -0.22 -16.69 -0.21
CA ILE A 107 1.11 -17.20 0.10
C ILE A 107 1.27 -17.31 1.61
N LYS A 108 1.52 -18.52 2.11
CA LYS A 108 1.95 -18.73 3.51
C LYS A 108 3.44 -18.45 3.69
N ASN A 109 3.82 -17.71 4.72
CA ASN A 109 5.22 -17.49 5.09
C ASN A 109 5.80 -18.71 5.84
N ASP A 110 5.73 -19.88 5.22
CA ASP A 110 6.15 -21.18 5.78
C ASP A 110 7.18 -21.90 4.87
N GLY A 111 7.86 -21.12 4.03
CA GLY A 111 8.72 -21.60 2.94
C GLY A 111 8.12 -21.39 1.55
N SER A 112 6.89 -20.88 1.45
CA SER A 112 6.33 -20.40 0.18
C SER A 112 6.92 -19.04 -0.21
N SER A 113 6.95 -18.78 -1.51
CA SER A 113 7.42 -17.51 -2.08
C SER A 113 6.72 -17.21 -3.40
N LEU A 114 6.75 -15.95 -3.82
CA LEU A 114 6.29 -15.53 -5.13
C LEU A 114 7.42 -14.74 -5.81
N SER A 115 7.70 -15.08 -7.07
CA SER A 115 8.67 -14.37 -7.90
C SER A 115 8.10 -14.18 -9.31
N SER A 116 8.47 -13.07 -9.96
CA SER A 116 7.97 -12.75 -11.30
C SER A 116 9.02 -12.17 -12.27
N GLY A 117 10.25 -11.94 -11.82
CA GLY A 117 11.22 -11.16 -12.61
C GLY A 117 10.63 -9.77 -12.94
N SER A 118 10.63 -9.39 -14.22
CA SER A 118 10.00 -8.15 -14.69
C SER A 118 8.51 -8.28 -15.01
N ASN A 119 7.93 -9.48 -14.94
CA ASN A 119 6.54 -9.73 -15.28
C ASN A 119 5.58 -9.07 -14.27
N THR A 120 4.40 -8.71 -14.77
CA THR A 120 3.33 -8.11 -13.96
C THR A 120 2.23 -9.13 -13.68
N PHE A 121 1.81 -9.15 -12.41
CA PHE A 121 0.59 -9.79 -11.96
C PHE A 121 -0.59 -8.83 -12.08
N GLU A 122 -1.66 -9.23 -12.77
CA GLU A 122 -2.91 -8.48 -12.82
C GLU A 122 -3.95 -9.11 -11.88
N LEU A 123 -4.45 -8.33 -10.92
CA LEU A 123 -5.71 -8.64 -10.25
C LEU A 123 -6.83 -7.92 -11.00
N LYS A 124 -7.68 -8.69 -11.66
CA LYS A 124 -8.92 -8.18 -12.25
C LYS A 124 -10.08 -8.49 -11.32
N TYR A 125 -10.97 -7.53 -11.11
CA TYR A 125 -12.13 -7.70 -10.26
C TYR A 125 -13.42 -7.51 -11.04
N SER A 126 -14.32 -8.49 -10.96
CA SER A 126 -15.61 -8.54 -11.66
C SER A 126 -16.79 -8.90 -10.72
N GLY A 127 -16.64 -8.58 -9.44
CA GLY A 127 -17.67 -8.76 -8.43
C GLY A 127 -18.73 -7.64 -8.42
N THR A 128 -19.24 -7.31 -7.25
CA THR A 128 -20.19 -6.21 -7.03
C THR A 128 -19.46 -4.90 -6.73
N ALA A 129 -20.11 -3.75 -6.95
CA ALA A 129 -19.52 -2.45 -6.61
C ALA A 129 -19.23 -2.30 -5.10
N ALA A 130 -19.99 -2.98 -4.24
CA ALA A 130 -19.77 -2.95 -2.79
C ALA A 130 -18.75 -3.98 -2.30
N GLY A 131 -18.22 -4.82 -3.19
CA GLY A 131 -17.24 -5.85 -2.82
C GLY A 131 -15.80 -5.37 -2.95
N THR A 132 -14.89 -6.28 -2.59
CA THR A 132 -13.44 -6.07 -2.62
C THR A 132 -12.75 -7.34 -3.11
N GLY A 133 -11.52 -7.22 -3.56
CA GLY A 133 -10.63 -8.32 -3.92
C GLY A 133 -9.20 -8.01 -3.52
N VAL A 134 -8.44 -9.06 -3.19
CA VAL A 134 -7.03 -8.96 -2.80
C VAL A 134 -6.15 -9.52 -3.92
N GLY A 135 -5.12 -8.79 -4.31
CA GLY A 135 -4.15 -9.21 -5.31
C GLY A 135 -3.26 -10.30 -4.76
N LEU A 136 -2.35 -9.88 -3.88
CA LEU A 136 -1.42 -10.74 -3.18
C LEU A 136 -1.76 -10.75 -1.69
N PHE A 137 -2.08 -11.92 -1.15
CA PHE A 137 -2.29 -12.12 0.28
C PHE A 137 -1.09 -12.88 0.84
N TYR A 138 -0.39 -12.30 1.81
CA TYR A 138 0.64 -13.01 2.58
C TYR A 138 0.16 -13.26 4.01
N GLU A 139 0.27 -14.51 4.45
CA GLU A 139 0.05 -14.91 5.84
C GLU A 139 1.41 -15.02 6.55
N GLY A 140 1.68 -14.10 7.49
CA GLY A 140 2.91 -14.03 8.26
C GLY A 140 2.71 -14.35 9.75
N GLY A 141 3.67 -15.02 10.36
CA GLY A 141 3.77 -15.15 11.82
C GLY A 141 4.62 -14.05 12.46
N THR A 142 4.71 -14.04 13.79
CA THR A 142 5.68 -13.18 14.50
C THR A 142 7.09 -13.43 13.99
N GLY A 143 7.79 -12.36 13.61
CA GLY A 143 9.15 -12.45 13.05
C GLY A 143 9.22 -12.90 11.58
N ALA A 144 8.09 -13.04 10.89
CA ALA A 144 8.08 -13.30 9.45
C ALA A 144 8.80 -12.20 8.67
N ASN A 145 9.52 -12.59 7.63
CA ASN A 145 10.11 -11.68 6.66
C ASN A 145 9.42 -11.91 5.31
N ILE A 146 8.50 -11.02 4.95
CA ILE A 146 7.67 -11.10 3.75
C ILE A 146 8.29 -10.17 2.71
N ILE A 147 8.49 -10.68 1.49
CA ILE A 147 9.02 -9.89 0.38
C ILE A 147 7.99 -9.91 -0.74
N ASN A 148 7.47 -8.74 -1.12
CA ASN A 148 6.80 -8.58 -2.40
C ASN A 148 7.81 -8.12 -3.45
N GLY A 149 8.20 -9.03 -4.34
CA GLY A 149 9.02 -8.75 -5.52
C GLY A 149 8.22 -8.74 -6.82
N THR A 150 6.89 -8.73 -6.76
CA THR A 150 6.02 -8.86 -7.94
C THR A 150 5.24 -7.59 -8.21
N ASN A 151 5.34 -7.09 -9.45
CA ASN A 151 4.56 -5.95 -9.90
C ASN A 151 3.08 -6.31 -9.89
N VAL A 152 2.24 -5.47 -9.30
CA VAL A 152 0.79 -5.66 -9.20
C VAL A 152 0.07 -4.57 -9.99
N LYS A 153 -0.86 -4.98 -10.85
CA LYS A 153 -1.80 -4.13 -11.54
C LYS A 153 -3.21 -4.48 -11.10
N LEU A 154 -3.92 -3.50 -10.55
CA LEU A 154 -5.31 -3.60 -10.13
C LEU A 154 -6.22 -3.13 -11.26
N VAL A 155 -7.14 -3.98 -11.68
CA VAL A 155 -8.15 -3.68 -12.71
C VAL A 155 -9.53 -3.84 -12.12
N ASP A 156 -10.14 -2.72 -11.76
CA ASP A 156 -11.51 -2.63 -11.28
C ASP A 156 -12.46 -2.44 -12.46
N THR A 157 -13.25 -3.47 -12.79
CA THR A 157 -14.18 -3.41 -13.93
C THR A 157 -15.58 -2.95 -13.56
N VAL A 158 -15.87 -2.77 -12.27
CA VAL A 158 -17.23 -2.49 -11.76
C VAL A 158 -17.32 -1.20 -10.95
N GLY A 159 -16.20 -0.50 -10.76
CA GLY A 159 -16.15 0.78 -10.09
C GLY A 159 -16.39 0.67 -8.59
N THR A 160 -15.69 -0.25 -7.92
CA THR A 160 -15.83 -0.54 -6.48
C THR A 160 -15.84 0.70 -5.58
N THR A 161 -16.68 0.68 -4.55
CA THR A 161 -16.72 1.72 -3.51
C THR A 161 -15.86 1.37 -2.30
N GLU A 162 -15.54 0.09 -2.12
CA GLU A 162 -14.65 -0.40 -1.04
C GLU A 162 -13.21 -0.59 -1.51
N GLY A 163 -12.95 -0.63 -2.82
CA GLY A 163 -11.60 -0.70 -3.38
C GLY A 163 -11.00 -2.10 -3.44
N LEU A 164 -10.06 -2.25 -4.37
CA LEU A 164 -9.19 -3.43 -4.46
C LEU A 164 -7.95 -3.22 -3.61
N ILE A 165 -7.34 -4.32 -3.17
CA ILE A 165 -6.10 -4.30 -2.38
C ILE A 165 -4.98 -4.94 -3.22
N GLY A 166 -3.90 -4.20 -3.46
CA GLY A 166 -2.72 -4.71 -4.17
C GLY A 166 -2.02 -5.82 -3.39
N VAL A 167 -1.54 -5.47 -2.20
CA VAL A 167 -0.89 -6.39 -1.27
C VAL A 167 -1.58 -6.30 0.09
N TYR A 168 -1.97 -7.44 0.63
CA TYR A 168 -2.48 -7.59 1.98
C TYR A 168 -1.58 -8.52 2.79
N THR A 169 -1.23 -8.13 4.01
CA THR A 169 -0.49 -9.00 4.93
C THR A 169 -1.25 -9.19 6.24
N ALA A 170 -1.50 -10.44 6.61
CA ALA A 170 -2.04 -10.82 7.91
C ALA A 170 -0.93 -11.31 8.85
N GLY A 171 -0.97 -10.84 10.10
CA GLY A 171 -0.08 -11.30 11.16
C GLY A 171 1.19 -10.48 11.28
N GLY A 172 2.17 -10.99 12.03
CA GLY A 172 3.34 -10.23 12.49
C GLY A 172 4.49 -10.14 11.49
N GLY A 173 5.59 -9.53 11.95
CA GLY A 173 6.85 -9.46 11.20
C GLY A 173 7.01 -8.20 10.38
N LYS A 174 7.64 -8.32 9.20
CA LYS A 174 7.93 -7.21 8.29
C LYS A 174 7.58 -7.59 6.86
N LEU A 175 6.87 -6.71 6.17
CA LEU A 175 6.68 -6.71 4.72
C LEU A 175 7.66 -5.71 4.10
N THR A 176 8.53 -6.18 3.21
CA THR A 176 9.29 -5.33 2.30
C THR A 176 8.67 -5.40 0.90
N ASN A 177 8.17 -4.26 0.40
CA ASN A 177 7.68 -4.10 -0.96
C ASN A 177 8.78 -3.55 -1.87
N ASN A 178 9.21 -4.36 -2.84
CA ASN A 178 10.25 -4.03 -3.83
C ASN A 178 9.69 -3.90 -5.25
N ALA A 179 8.37 -3.96 -5.41
CA ALA A 179 7.74 -3.98 -6.71
C ALA A 179 6.61 -2.95 -6.83
N LYS A 180 6.32 -2.60 -8.08
CA LYS A 180 5.35 -1.56 -8.41
C LYS A 180 3.93 -2.04 -8.11
N ILE A 181 3.11 -1.17 -7.52
CA ILE A 181 1.67 -1.39 -7.39
C ILE A 181 0.93 -0.28 -8.12
N THR A 182 0.06 -0.63 -9.04
CA THR A 182 -0.73 0.33 -9.83
C THR A 182 -2.21 0.00 -9.80
N GLY A 183 -3.06 1.02 -9.82
CA GLY A 183 -4.49 0.88 -9.95
C GLY A 183 -5.16 2.22 -10.20
N ASP A 184 -6.42 2.17 -10.62
CA ASP A 184 -7.24 3.37 -10.71
C ASP A 184 -7.53 3.95 -9.32
N LYS A 185 -7.99 3.10 -8.41
CA LYS A 185 -8.36 3.42 -7.02
C LYS A 185 -8.22 2.17 -6.15
N GLY A 186 -8.22 2.32 -4.84
CA GLY A 186 -8.06 1.19 -3.91
C GLY A 186 -7.04 1.41 -2.82
N TYR A 187 -6.40 0.31 -2.45
CA TYR A 187 -5.33 0.25 -1.48
C TYR A 187 -4.10 -0.36 -2.11
N GLY A 188 -2.95 0.33 -2.03
CA GLY A 188 -1.68 -0.23 -2.52
C GLY A 188 -1.26 -1.40 -1.63
N ILE A 189 -1.02 -1.08 -0.36
CA ILE A 189 -0.66 -2.03 0.69
C ILE A 189 -1.59 -1.86 1.89
N ILE A 190 -2.13 -2.96 2.42
CA ILE A 190 -2.71 -3.03 3.76
C ILE A 190 -1.93 -4.06 4.58
N SER A 191 -1.42 -3.63 5.72
CA SER A 191 -0.83 -4.53 6.71
C SER A 191 -1.65 -4.58 7.98
N ASN A 192 -1.97 -5.80 8.41
CA ASN A 192 -2.60 -6.10 9.69
C ASN A 192 -1.66 -6.91 10.59
N GLY A 193 -0.67 -6.22 11.15
CA GLY A 193 0.23 -6.74 12.18
C GLY A 193 1.72 -6.72 11.82
N ALA A 194 2.08 -6.46 10.56
CA ALA A 194 3.46 -6.38 10.09
C ALA A 194 3.92 -4.93 9.91
N GLU A 195 5.20 -4.66 10.17
CA GLU A 195 5.85 -3.44 9.70
C GLU A 195 5.86 -3.41 8.17
N VAL A 196 5.80 -2.22 7.57
CA VAL A 196 5.86 -2.05 6.13
C VAL A 196 7.11 -1.25 5.76
N GLU A 197 7.92 -1.79 4.87
CA GLU A 197 9.00 -1.09 4.18
C GLU A 197 8.70 -1.03 2.69
N ASN A 198 8.35 0.15 2.18
CA ASN A 198 8.14 0.36 0.76
C ASN A 198 9.38 0.96 0.10
N THR A 199 9.95 0.25 -0.87
CA THR A 199 11.13 0.70 -1.64
C THR A 199 10.80 0.99 -3.10
N SER A 200 9.55 0.78 -3.52
CA SER A 200 9.12 0.87 -4.92
C SER A 200 7.94 1.83 -5.11
N ASP A 201 7.42 1.89 -6.33
CA ASP A 201 6.37 2.82 -6.72
C ASP A 201 4.98 2.26 -6.42
N ILE A 202 4.15 3.05 -5.74
CA ILE A 202 2.71 2.82 -5.56
C ILE A 202 1.97 3.96 -6.24
N THR A 203 1.04 3.66 -7.13
CA THR A 203 0.25 4.66 -7.87
C THR A 203 -1.24 4.30 -7.89
N LEU A 204 -2.07 5.18 -7.33
CA LEU A 204 -3.53 5.09 -7.33
C LEU A 204 -4.12 6.43 -7.78
N THR A 205 -4.70 6.51 -8.97
CA THR A 205 -4.99 7.81 -9.62
C THR A 205 -6.25 8.52 -9.12
N ASN A 206 -7.17 7.81 -8.47
CA ASN A 206 -8.48 8.32 -8.06
C ASN A 206 -8.82 7.88 -6.63
N ALA A 207 -9.70 8.63 -5.96
CA ALA A 207 -10.32 8.20 -4.71
C ALA A 207 -11.34 7.07 -4.96
N LEU A 208 -11.69 6.32 -3.92
CA LEU A 208 -12.75 5.31 -3.99
C LEU A 208 -14.10 5.95 -4.34
N THR A 209 -14.42 7.02 -3.61
CA THR A 209 -15.59 7.89 -3.82
C THR A 209 -15.23 9.33 -3.42
N ALA A 210 -16.15 10.28 -3.57
CA ALA A 210 -15.92 11.65 -3.11
C ALA A 210 -15.63 11.78 -1.60
N SER A 211 -16.11 10.82 -0.78
CA SER A 211 -15.97 10.83 0.68
C SER A 211 -15.15 9.66 1.23
N LYS A 212 -14.66 8.76 0.38
CA LYS A 212 -13.81 7.62 0.77
C LYS A 212 -12.49 7.69 -0.01
N PRO A 213 -11.34 7.84 0.68
CA PRO A 213 -10.05 7.97 0.01
C PRO A 213 -9.57 6.64 -0.55
N SER A 214 -8.77 6.70 -1.61
CA SER A 214 -7.79 5.63 -1.86
C SER A 214 -6.62 5.80 -0.91
N VAL A 215 -5.92 4.71 -0.57
CA VAL A 215 -4.77 4.77 0.35
C VAL A 215 -3.56 4.05 -0.26
N GLY A 216 -2.42 4.73 -0.36
CA GLY A 216 -1.19 4.10 -0.85
C GLY A 216 -0.72 2.98 0.07
N ILE A 217 -0.49 3.29 1.36
CA ILE A 217 -0.05 2.33 2.38
C ILE A 217 -0.89 2.52 3.65
N LEU A 218 -1.44 1.43 4.20
CA LEU A 218 -2.20 1.41 5.44
C LEU A 218 -1.63 0.36 6.42
N THR A 219 -1.36 0.74 7.68
CA THR A 219 -1.18 -0.22 8.78
C THR A 219 -2.36 -0.16 9.76
N GLN A 220 -3.08 -1.28 9.91
CA GLN A 220 -4.27 -1.35 10.76
C GLN A 220 -3.94 -1.55 12.24
N ALA A 221 -2.93 -2.38 12.54
CA ALA A 221 -2.49 -2.65 13.90
C ALA A 221 -1.52 -1.57 14.45
N GLY A 222 -1.24 -0.52 13.66
CA GLY A 222 -0.39 0.60 14.07
C GLY A 222 1.11 0.31 14.02
N ASN A 223 1.53 -0.74 13.31
CA ASN A 223 2.93 -1.01 13.04
C ASN A 223 3.59 0.12 12.24
N LYS A 224 4.92 0.18 12.34
CA LYS A 224 5.75 1.15 11.65
C LYS A 224 5.63 1.03 10.14
N ILE A 225 5.56 2.18 9.49
CA ILE A 225 5.71 2.33 8.04
C ILE A 225 7.03 3.05 7.77
N THR A 226 7.88 2.48 6.92
CA THR A 226 9.04 3.15 6.34
C THR A 226 8.87 3.22 4.84
N ASN A 227 8.88 4.42 4.26
CA ASN A 227 8.74 4.60 2.82
C ASN A 227 10.01 5.24 2.25
N THR A 228 10.79 4.48 1.47
CA THR A 228 11.92 4.96 0.67
C THR A 228 11.58 5.08 -0.81
N GLY A 229 10.49 4.44 -1.26
CA GLY A 229 9.98 4.52 -2.64
C GLY A 229 9.10 5.73 -2.92
N THR A 230 8.38 5.68 -4.04
CA THR A 230 7.42 6.71 -4.45
C THR A 230 6.00 6.26 -4.16
N VAL A 231 5.19 7.09 -3.50
CA VAL A 231 3.74 6.89 -3.38
C VAL A 231 3.04 8.06 -4.04
N THR A 232 2.22 7.79 -5.04
CA THR A 232 1.41 8.81 -5.73
C THR A 232 -0.06 8.43 -5.64
N VAL A 233 -0.86 9.28 -5.02
CA VAL A 233 -2.31 9.10 -4.94
C VAL A 233 -3.07 10.31 -5.49
N GLY A 234 -4.28 10.06 -5.98
CA GLY A 234 -5.14 11.06 -6.61
C GLY A 234 -5.75 12.08 -5.66
N VAL A 235 -6.77 12.78 -6.16
CA VAL A 235 -7.60 13.71 -5.37
C VAL A 235 -8.25 13.01 -4.19
N ASN A 236 -8.49 13.73 -3.09
CA ASN A 236 -9.17 13.25 -1.88
C ASN A 236 -8.65 11.89 -1.36
N SER A 237 -7.37 11.60 -1.57
CA SER A 237 -6.74 10.31 -1.24
C SER A 237 -5.63 10.49 -0.22
N VAL A 238 -5.22 9.39 0.42
CA VAL A 238 -4.18 9.39 1.44
C VAL A 238 -2.94 8.64 0.93
N GLY A 239 -1.77 9.27 1.00
CA GLY A 239 -0.52 8.61 0.61
C GLY A 239 -0.19 7.47 1.57
N ILE A 240 0.02 7.80 2.84
CA ILE A 240 0.35 6.85 3.90
C ILE A 240 -0.56 7.10 5.10
N PHE A 241 -1.22 6.04 5.58
CA PHE A 241 -2.03 6.06 6.79
C PHE A 241 -1.50 5.02 7.79
N GLY A 242 -1.05 5.48 8.95
CA GLY A 242 -0.61 4.57 10.01
C GLY A 242 -0.45 5.26 11.35
N LYS A 243 0.45 4.71 12.17
CA LYS A 243 0.90 5.33 13.42
C LYS A 243 2.32 5.87 13.25
N GLU A 244 3.33 5.09 13.65
CA GLU A 244 4.73 5.47 13.41
C GLU A 244 5.03 5.47 11.90
N ILE A 245 5.46 6.61 11.36
CA ILE A 245 5.78 6.79 9.95
C ILE A 245 7.18 7.39 9.82
N VAL A 246 8.04 6.73 9.05
CA VAL A 246 9.34 7.24 8.62
C VAL A 246 9.31 7.42 7.11
N GLN A 247 9.18 8.67 6.67
CA GLN A 247 9.18 9.03 5.27
C GLN A 247 10.60 9.41 4.83
N LYS A 248 11.10 8.75 3.79
CA LYS A 248 12.41 8.99 3.17
C LYS A 248 12.30 9.25 1.66
N GLY A 249 11.38 8.58 0.99
CA GLY A 249 11.18 8.71 -0.45
C GLY A 249 10.28 9.89 -0.82
N ILE A 250 9.44 9.67 -1.83
CA ILE A 250 8.51 10.68 -2.34
C ILE A 250 7.07 10.29 -2.00
N VAL A 251 6.27 11.23 -1.52
CA VAL A 251 4.80 11.09 -1.46
C VAL A 251 4.18 12.26 -2.23
N THR A 252 3.30 11.96 -3.17
CA THR A 252 2.54 12.94 -3.95
C THR A 252 1.05 12.67 -3.79
N VAL A 253 0.28 13.70 -3.45
CA VAL A 253 -1.18 13.61 -3.32
C VAL A 253 -1.87 14.67 -4.16
N GLY A 254 -3.06 14.34 -4.68
CA GLY A 254 -3.89 15.29 -5.43
C GLY A 254 -4.57 16.34 -4.55
N ASN A 255 -5.46 17.12 -5.17
CA ASN A 255 -6.26 18.12 -4.46
C ASN A 255 -7.10 17.52 -3.33
N GLY A 256 -7.17 18.20 -2.18
CA GLY A 256 -7.85 17.69 -0.99
C GLY A 256 -7.26 16.41 -0.39
N GLY A 257 -6.12 15.93 -0.92
CA GLY A 257 -5.45 14.72 -0.44
C GLY A 257 -4.59 14.96 0.80
N THR A 258 -4.22 13.88 1.48
CA THR A 258 -3.33 13.92 2.65
C THR A 258 -2.08 13.08 2.39
N GLY A 259 -0.90 13.68 2.46
CA GLY A 259 0.38 12.97 2.27
C GLY A 259 0.55 11.86 3.30
N LEU A 260 0.78 12.26 4.56
CA LEU A 260 0.90 11.36 5.69
C LEU A 260 -0.24 11.62 6.67
N TYR A 261 -1.02 10.61 7.01
CA TYR A 261 -2.04 10.66 8.06
C TYR A 261 -1.63 9.74 9.21
N SER A 262 -1.41 10.32 10.39
CA SER A 262 -1.05 9.57 11.59
C SER A 262 -2.03 9.77 12.75
N GLU A 263 -2.51 8.65 13.28
CA GLU A 263 -3.42 8.59 14.44
C GLU A 263 -2.68 8.23 15.75
N GLY A 264 -1.36 8.12 15.73
CA GLY A 264 -0.53 7.85 16.91
C GLY A 264 0.94 7.60 16.55
N GLY A 265 1.84 7.53 17.53
CA GLY A 265 3.26 7.32 17.24
C GLY A 265 3.95 8.50 16.56
N ASN A 266 5.25 8.38 16.32
CA ASN A 266 6.04 9.49 15.79
C ASN A 266 6.01 9.54 14.26
N VAL A 267 6.03 10.75 13.70
CA VAL A 267 6.16 10.98 12.27
C VAL A 267 7.50 11.66 12.01
N THR A 268 8.35 11.03 11.19
CA THR A 268 9.64 11.58 10.80
C THR A 268 9.70 11.77 9.30
N LEU A 269 9.86 13.00 8.85
CA LEU A 269 10.33 13.31 7.50
C LEU A 269 11.87 13.32 7.58
N ASP A 270 12.48 12.25 7.08
CA ASP A 270 13.94 12.09 6.99
C ASP A 270 14.56 13.15 6.05
N SER A 271 15.87 13.36 6.11
CA SER A 271 16.56 14.36 5.29
C SER A 271 16.40 14.16 3.78
N THR A 272 16.01 12.97 3.33
CA THR A 272 15.73 12.65 1.93
C THR A 272 14.26 12.81 1.53
N SER A 273 13.38 12.99 2.51
CA SER A 273 11.92 13.06 2.32
C SER A 273 11.51 14.17 1.37
N LYS A 274 10.58 13.84 0.47
CA LYS A 274 9.84 14.81 -0.35
C LYS A 274 8.35 14.55 -0.28
N ILE A 275 7.59 15.56 0.14
CA ILE A 275 6.12 15.56 0.11
C ILE A 275 5.64 16.59 -0.92
N ASN A 276 4.76 16.19 -1.84
CA ASN A 276 4.10 17.09 -2.78
C ASN A 276 2.59 17.02 -2.56
N THR A 277 1.99 18.14 -2.23
CA THR A 277 0.53 18.24 -2.10
C THR A 277 -0.07 18.92 -3.34
N GLY A 278 -1.30 18.55 -3.66
CA GLY A 278 -2.15 19.35 -4.55
C GLY A 278 -2.65 20.60 -3.85
N ALA A 279 -3.70 21.21 -4.41
CA ALA A 279 -4.36 22.39 -3.87
C ALA A 279 -5.66 22.03 -3.11
N ASN A 280 -6.41 23.05 -2.71
CA ASN A 280 -7.80 22.92 -2.23
C ASN A 280 -7.92 22.01 -1.00
N LYS A 281 -7.34 22.44 0.13
CA LYS A 281 -7.35 21.74 1.42
C LYS A 281 -6.54 20.44 1.41
N ALA A 282 -5.52 20.34 0.56
CA ALA A 282 -4.56 19.26 0.69
C ALA A 282 -3.73 19.43 1.97
N VAL A 283 -3.18 18.33 2.49
CA VAL A 283 -2.39 18.34 3.72
C VAL A 283 -1.12 17.53 3.51
N GLY A 284 0.04 18.09 3.85
CA GLY A 284 1.31 17.36 3.80
C GLY A 284 1.37 16.28 4.87
N VAL A 285 1.26 16.70 6.13
CA VAL A 285 1.24 15.81 7.31
C VAL A 285 0.05 16.16 8.19
N PHE A 286 -0.83 15.18 8.41
CA PHE A 286 -1.99 15.28 9.29
C PHE A 286 -1.81 14.39 10.51
N THR A 287 -1.93 14.97 11.71
CA THR A 287 -1.82 14.25 12.98
C THR A 287 -3.06 14.40 13.86
N LYS A 288 -3.59 13.26 14.35
CA LYS A 288 -4.73 13.20 15.30
C LYS A 288 -4.43 12.45 16.61
N GLY A 289 -3.33 11.72 16.69
CA GLY A 289 -2.93 11.00 17.90
C GLY A 289 -2.54 11.91 19.07
N ALA A 290 -2.18 11.29 20.19
CA ALA A 290 -1.74 11.99 21.40
C ALA A 290 -0.25 11.75 21.69
N GLY A 291 0.43 12.77 22.22
CA GLY A 291 1.84 12.69 22.63
C GLY A 291 2.82 12.39 21.49
N GLN A 292 2.43 12.66 20.24
CA GLN A 292 3.24 12.36 19.07
C GLN A 292 4.34 13.41 18.90
N THR A 293 5.49 12.97 18.42
CA THR A 293 6.52 13.88 17.90
C THR A 293 6.52 13.81 16.37
N VAL A 294 6.30 14.97 15.75
CA VAL A 294 6.46 15.17 14.31
C VAL A 294 7.75 15.92 14.07
N THR A 295 8.66 15.33 13.29
CA THR A 295 9.96 15.95 12.99
C THR A 295 10.14 16.08 11.48
N ALA A 296 10.23 17.32 11.00
CA ALA A 296 10.73 17.62 9.67
C ALA A 296 12.24 17.86 9.73
N SER A 297 13.03 16.88 9.30
CA SER A 297 14.48 16.92 9.43
C SER A 297 15.10 17.89 8.43
N ALA A 298 16.27 18.44 8.78
CA ALA A 298 17.07 19.20 7.84
C ALA A 298 17.33 18.39 6.56
N GLY A 299 17.09 19.00 5.40
CA GLY A 299 17.15 18.34 4.08
C GLY A 299 15.81 17.88 3.53
N SER A 300 14.81 17.60 4.38
CA SER A 300 13.47 17.24 3.91
C SER A 300 12.80 18.42 3.18
N THR A 301 11.95 18.10 2.19
CA THR A 301 11.28 19.11 1.35
C THR A 301 9.78 18.89 1.29
N MET A 302 9.03 19.97 1.18
CA MET A 302 7.58 19.95 1.02
C MET A 302 7.11 20.98 0.00
N THR A 303 6.27 20.55 -0.95
CA THR A 303 5.51 21.45 -1.83
C THR A 303 4.09 21.53 -1.30
N ILE A 304 3.65 22.75 -0.98
CA ILE A 304 2.31 23.05 -0.46
C ILE A 304 1.54 23.77 -1.56
N GLY A 305 0.48 23.14 -2.08
CA GLY A 305 -0.38 23.80 -3.07
C GLY A 305 -1.23 24.90 -2.46
N ASP A 306 -1.89 25.70 -3.30
CA ASP A 306 -2.73 26.81 -2.84
C ASP A 306 -3.89 26.32 -1.96
N SER A 307 -4.31 27.16 -1.01
CA SER A 307 -5.39 26.86 -0.04
C SER A 307 -5.18 25.54 0.73
N SER A 308 -3.94 25.20 1.08
CA SER A 308 -3.56 23.90 1.66
C SER A 308 -2.63 24.03 2.85
N PHE A 309 -2.38 22.91 3.54
CA PHE A 309 -1.64 22.84 4.79
C PHE A 309 -0.34 22.05 4.63
N GLY A 310 0.75 22.56 5.19
CA GLY A 310 1.97 21.76 5.35
C GLY A 310 1.80 20.72 6.45
N PHE A 311 1.58 21.20 7.67
CA PHE A 311 1.30 20.40 8.86
C PHE A 311 -0.06 20.81 9.44
N LEU A 312 -0.94 19.83 9.63
CA LEU A 312 -2.21 19.96 10.32
C LEU A 312 -2.19 19.07 11.56
N ASN A 313 -2.26 19.67 12.74
CA ASN A 313 -2.32 18.95 14.01
C ASN A 313 -3.65 19.19 14.72
N GLU A 314 -4.48 18.14 14.76
CA GLU A 314 -5.74 18.10 15.50
C GLU A 314 -5.66 17.16 16.72
N GLY A 315 -4.48 16.66 17.04
CA GLY A 315 -4.24 15.78 18.18
C GLY A 315 -4.05 16.51 19.51
N LYS A 316 -3.49 15.81 20.50
CA LYS A 316 -3.34 16.31 21.88
C LYS A 316 -1.95 16.06 22.47
N GLY A 317 -1.31 17.10 22.99
CA GLY A 317 0.04 17.03 23.55
C GLY A 317 1.11 16.69 22.51
N ASN A 318 0.86 16.98 21.24
CA ASN A 318 1.78 16.70 20.16
C ASN A 318 2.87 17.78 20.06
N THR A 319 4.06 17.38 19.65
CA THR A 319 5.18 18.28 19.38
C THR A 319 5.51 18.26 17.89
N ILE A 320 5.57 19.44 17.26
CA ILE A 320 6.04 19.60 15.88
C ILE A 320 7.39 20.30 15.90
N ASN A 321 8.42 19.64 15.38
CA ASN A 321 9.77 20.19 15.20
C ASN A 321 10.04 20.40 13.71
N SER A 322 10.11 21.65 13.29
CA SER A 322 10.39 22.05 11.92
C SER A 322 11.84 22.48 11.77
N ASN A 323 12.66 21.69 11.09
CA ASN A 323 14.10 21.92 10.94
C ASN A 323 14.55 21.99 9.48
N VAL A 324 13.63 22.20 8.53
CA VAL A 324 13.99 22.37 7.11
C VAL A 324 14.59 23.75 6.88
N ALA A 325 15.44 23.90 5.86
CA ALA A 325 16.18 25.15 5.65
C ALA A 325 15.25 26.34 5.35
N ASN A 326 14.30 26.15 4.44
CA ASN A 326 13.31 27.15 4.08
C ASN A 326 12.03 26.48 3.55
N GLN A 327 10.91 27.17 3.68
CA GLN A 327 9.65 26.82 3.04
C GLN A 327 9.01 28.08 2.44
N THR A 328 8.65 28.00 1.16
CA THR A 328 7.89 29.05 0.48
C THR A 328 6.42 28.65 0.39
N LEU A 329 5.51 29.59 0.66
CA LEU A 329 4.07 29.43 0.49
C LEU A 329 3.55 30.20 -0.73
N GLY A 330 2.55 29.61 -1.41
CA GLY A 330 1.85 30.19 -2.56
C GLY A 330 0.75 31.15 -2.14
N ASN A 331 -0.51 30.83 -2.45
CA ASN A 331 -1.68 31.61 -2.02
C ASN A 331 -2.50 30.84 -0.99
N ASP A 332 -2.99 31.54 0.05
CA ASP A 332 -3.89 30.97 1.08
C ASP A 332 -3.32 29.70 1.73
N GLY A 333 -1.99 29.57 1.75
CA GLY A 333 -1.27 28.43 2.29
C GLY A 333 -1.08 28.59 3.80
N THR A 334 -1.17 27.48 4.53
CA THR A 334 -0.80 27.44 5.94
C THR A 334 0.37 26.49 6.13
N TYR A 335 1.52 26.96 6.64
CA TYR A 335 2.64 26.05 6.86
C TYR A 335 2.37 25.11 8.04
N ILE A 336 2.11 25.65 9.23
CA ILE A 336 1.73 24.85 10.42
C ILE A 336 0.43 25.38 10.99
N TYR A 337 -0.56 24.49 11.11
CA TYR A 337 -1.78 24.69 11.88
C TYR A 337 -1.87 23.66 13.00
N SER A 338 -2.11 24.10 14.23
CA SER A 338 -2.33 23.23 15.38
C SER A 338 -3.48 23.73 16.25
N SER A 339 -4.52 22.91 16.43
CA SER A 339 -5.60 23.18 17.39
C SER A 339 -5.29 22.65 18.80
N ASP A 340 -4.11 22.05 18.99
CA ASP A 340 -3.70 21.42 20.24
C ASP A 340 -3.23 22.43 21.28
N LYS A 341 -4.08 22.71 22.27
CA LYS A 341 -3.80 23.64 23.38
C LYS A 341 -2.64 23.21 24.28
N SER A 342 -2.34 21.91 24.29
CA SER A 342 -1.22 21.32 25.06
C SER A 342 0.00 21.03 24.18
N GLY A 343 -0.10 21.33 22.89
CA GLY A 343 0.93 21.03 21.91
C GLY A 343 2.05 22.07 21.91
N THR A 344 3.18 21.68 21.31
CA THR A 344 4.34 22.54 21.12
C THR A 344 4.72 22.59 19.65
N VAL A 345 4.97 23.78 19.12
CA VAL A 345 5.54 23.98 17.78
C VAL A 345 6.90 24.66 17.94
N ASN A 346 7.95 23.99 17.48
CA ASN A 346 9.31 24.53 17.40
C ASN A 346 9.66 24.75 15.93
N ASN A 347 9.71 26.01 15.50
CA ASN A 347 10.06 26.37 14.14
C ASN A 347 11.52 26.87 14.07
N ASN A 348 12.35 26.14 13.33
CA ASN A 348 13.70 26.55 12.92
C ASN A 348 13.77 26.77 11.40
N THR A 349 12.63 26.81 10.71
CA THR A 349 12.54 26.95 9.26
C THR A 349 12.24 28.39 8.86
N VAL A 350 13.03 28.92 7.91
CA VAL A 350 12.75 30.22 7.30
C VAL A 350 11.50 30.14 6.44
N LEU A 351 10.54 31.04 6.64
CA LEU A 351 9.28 31.06 5.88
C LEU A 351 9.22 32.28 4.95
N THR A 352 8.86 32.04 3.70
CA THR A 352 8.64 33.09 2.69
C THR A 352 7.29 32.90 1.99
N SER A 353 6.78 33.94 1.34
CA SER A 353 5.58 33.87 0.49
C SER A 353 5.83 34.43 -0.91
N THR A 354 5.15 33.86 -1.91
CA THR A 354 5.06 34.44 -3.26
C THR A 354 3.64 34.90 -3.61
N GLY A 355 2.64 34.57 -2.78
CA GLY A 355 1.25 34.96 -2.93
C GLY A 355 0.64 35.42 -1.59
N SER A 356 -0.66 35.71 -1.59
CA SER A 356 -1.32 36.40 -0.48
C SER A 356 -2.10 35.48 0.47
N TYR A 357 -2.50 36.03 1.63
CA TYR A 357 -3.32 35.37 2.66
C TYR A 357 -2.70 34.14 3.31
N ASN A 358 -1.37 34.06 3.33
CA ASN A 358 -0.66 32.94 3.93
C ASN A 358 -0.59 33.04 5.47
N TYR A 359 -0.62 31.87 6.12
CA TYR A 359 -0.35 31.71 7.53
C TYR A 359 0.92 30.90 7.74
N GLY A 360 1.91 31.47 8.43
CA GLY A 360 3.15 30.77 8.75
C GLY A 360 2.89 29.74 9.84
N LEU A 361 2.71 30.23 11.06
CA LEU A 361 2.54 29.40 12.25
C LEU A 361 1.24 29.79 12.95
N TYR A 362 0.31 28.84 13.06
CA TYR A 362 -0.86 28.94 13.93
C TYR A 362 -0.86 27.77 14.90
N SER A 363 -0.88 28.06 16.20
CA SER A 363 -1.03 27.03 17.24
C SER A 363 -1.85 27.58 18.40
N ALA A 364 -2.77 26.74 18.91
CA ALA A 364 -3.47 27.01 20.16
C ALA A 364 -2.59 26.74 21.41
N GLY A 365 -1.46 26.04 21.24
CA GLY A 365 -0.49 25.75 22.29
C GLY A 365 0.73 26.67 22.23
N THR A 366 1.88 26.16 22.67
CA THR A 366 3.13 26.94 22.72
C THR A 366 3.80 26.96 21.34
N VAL A 367 4.26 28.14 20.91
CA VAL A 367 5.07 28.31 19.70
C VAL A 367 6.41 28.95 20.05
N THR A 368 7.49 28.31 19.62
CA THR A 368 8.85 28.87 19.62
C THR A 368 9.28 29.05 18.17
N ASN A 369 9.52 30.29 17.75
CA ASN A 369 10.02 30.62 16.42
C ASN A 369 11.47 31.12 16.50
N ASN A 370 12.40 30.37 15.90
CA ASN A 370 13.84 30.65 15.91
C ASN A 370 14.38 31.07 14.53
N ALA A 371 13.53 31.26 13.53
CA ALA A 371 13.90 31.61 12.16
C ALA A 371 13.02 32.73 11.59
N ASP A 372 13.51 33.39 10.54
CA ASP A 372 12.80 34.52 9.91
C ASP A 372 11.50 34.07 9.24
N ILE A 373 10.46 34.90 9.35
CA ILE A 373 9.22 34.80 8.58
C ILE A 373 9.09 36.09 7.80
N ASN A 374 9.19 36.01 6.47
CA ASN A 374 9.08 37.15 5.58
C ASN A 374 7.97 36.92 4.54
N PHE A 375 6.78 37.42 4.85
CA PHE A 375 5.64 37.45 3.92
C PHE A 375 5.45 38.84 3.29
N GLY A 376 6.50 39.66 3.21
CA GLY A 376 6.42 41.01 2.63
C GLY A 376 6.21 41.03 1.11
N THR A 377 6.39 39.89 0.43
CA THR A 377 6.31 39.73 -1.03
C THR A 377 5.00 39.14 -1.51
N GLY A 378 4.03 38.90 -0.62
CA GLY A 378 2.73 38.33 -0.95
C GLY A 378 1.74 38.42 0.20
#